data_AF-A0A2M8PWA3-F1
#
_entry.id   AF-A0A2M8PWA3-F1
#
_cell.length_a   1.000
_cell.length_b   1.000
_cell.length_c   1.000
_cell.angle_alpha   90.00
_cell.angle_beta   90.00
_cell.angle_gamma   90.00
#
_symmetry.space_group_name_H-M   'P 1'
#
loop_
_entity.id
_entity.type
_entity.pdbx_description
1 polymer ?
#
loop_
_entity_poly.entity_id
_entity_poly.type
_entity_poly.pdbx_seq_one_letter_code
_entity_poly.pdbx_strand_id
1 'polypeptide(L)'
;MRFIKIKLAIMGLVLATLLSVATPTPSFAQDGGTTPVTVIDAFGNEVVIEDTSRIITIGGSVTEIVFELGAGDRVIARDDSSLYPPSVNELESVGYVRQLSAEPVLALNPTLIITNESAGPPEAIEQLQSAGVTLLIVPSAESVEEVIANVETIATALSLPEAGAEIIAQIENDYAQAQALLETIETKPRVMFIYARGAGSVSVAGTNTSAATMIELAGGENVVSEYEGYQPITAEAVVAANPEVILIMTRGLESLGGIEGLLEQPGIAITDAGVNKRIIAIDDLYLLGFSTRIGSAILDLTYLLHNELEPPILTLLRVDGRFYTLLNALERAGQLSLLESDTPYTLFAPTDEAFAQLPDGMLEGLMSSTISLQAVLSYHLVEGYLLASDLSDLNGQSIQSLYSNGQLLVTVQDESIFLNETVKVTQSDLTAANGVIHIIDGVLIPERP
;
A
#
# COMPACT_ATOMS: atom_id res chain seq x y z
N MET A 1 -61.16 4.60 -35.69
CA MET A 1 -60.01 5.52 -35.58
C MET A 1 -59.10 5.01 -34.47
N ARG A 2 -57.78 5.06 -34.67
CA ARG A 2 -56.67 4.58 -33.83
C ARG A 2 -56.31 3.08 -33.92
N PHE A 3 -55.35 2.84 -34.82
CA PHE A 3 -54.39 1.74 -34.78
C PHE A 3 -53.44 1.92 -33.59
N ILE A 4 -53.21 0.84 -32.83
CA ILE A 4 -52.12 0.73 -31.86
C ILE A 4 -50.98 0.00 -32.57
N LYS A 5 -49.85 0.70 -32.78
CA LYS A 5 -48.60 0.11 -33.26
C LYS A 5 -47.80 -0.40 -32.05
N ILE A 6 -47.64 -1.71 -31.96
CA ILE A 6 -46.68 -2.37 -31.07
C ILE A 6 -45.31 -2.30 -31.77
N LYS A 7 -44.35 -1.60 -31.17
CA LYS A 7 -42.95 -1.65 -31.59
C LYS A 7 -42.30 -2.87 -30.91
N LEU A 8 -41.95 -3.85 -31.73
CA LEU A 8 -41.14 -5.01 -31.37
C LEU A 8 -39.67 -4.55 -31.38
N ALA A 9 -39.01 -4.54 -30.22
CA ALA A 9 -37.57 -4.36 -30.12
C ALA A 9 -36.93 -5.75 -30.02
N ILE A 10 -36.18 -6.12 -31.06
CA ILE A 10 -35.38 -7.35 -31.12
C ILE A 10 -34.07 -7.02 -30.41
N MET A 11 -33.88 -7.54 -29.20
CA MET A 11 -32.61 -7.47 -28.48
C MET A 11 -31.80 -8.70 -28.85
N GLY A 12 -30.71 -8.48 -29.60
CA GLY A 12 -29.79 -9.52 -30.02
C GLY A 12 -29.00 -10.06 -28.83
N LEU A 13 -29.11 -11.37 -28.61
CA LEU A 13 -28.34 -12.13 -27.65
C LEU A 13 -26.93 -12.33 -28.23
N VAL A 14 -25.92 -11.63 -27.71
CA VAL A 14 -24.50 -11.94 -27.97
C VAL A 14 -24.06 -12.94 -26.92
N LEU A 15 -23.97 -14.20 -27.32
CA LEU A 15 -23.46 -15.30 -26.51
C LEU A 15 -21.93 -15.23 -26.54
N ALA A 16 -21.31 -14.63 -25.52
CA ALA A 16 -19.86 -14.68 -25.33
C ALA A 16 -19.49 -16.07 -24.78
N THR A 17 -18.96 -16.92 -25.65
CA THR A 17 -18.33 -18.19 -25.25
C THR A 17 -16.99 -17.88 -24.59
N LEU A 18 -16.92 -18.00 -23.26
CA LEU A 18 -15.68 -18.07 -22.50
C LEU A 18 -14.92 -19.35 -22.88
N LEU A 19 -13.88 -19.19 -23.70
CA LEU A 19 -12.83 -20.20 -23.82
C LEU A 19 -11.97 -20.12 -22.55
N SER A 20 -12.10 -21.13 -21.70
CA SER A 20 -11.19 -21.40 -20.59
C SER A 20 -9.79 -21.67 -21.14
N VAL A 21 -8.95 -20.64 -21.18
CA VAL A 21 -7.50 -20.82 -21.32
C VAL A 21 -7.01 -21.21 -19.93
N ALA A 22 -6.71 -22.50 -19.74
CA ALA A 22 -6.01 -22.96 -18.55
C ALA A 22 -4.65 -22.27 -18.51
N THR A 23 -4.45 -21.35 -17.56
CA THR A 23 -3.14 -20.81 -17.24
C THR A 23 -2.32 -21.96 -16.65
N PRO A 24 -1.11 -22.25 -17.15
CA PRO A 24 -0.26 -23.23 -16.52
C PRO A 24 0.16 -22.69 -15.15
N THR A 25 -0.14 -23.45 -14.10
CA THR A 25 0.37 -23.26 -12.74
C THR A 25 1.91 -23.16 -12.82
N PRO A 26 2.56 -22.10 -12.30
CA PRO A 26 4.00 -22.08 -12.23
C PRO A 26 4.45 -23.16 -11.24
N SER A 27 5.09 -24.20 -11.78
CA SER A 27 5.79 -25.20 -11.01
C SER A 27 7.16 -24.64 -10.68
N PHE A 28 7.35 -24.12 -9.46
CA PHE A 28 8.66 -23.75 -8.96
C PHE A 28 9.53 -25.00 -8.78
N ALA A 29 10.35 -25.28 -9.80
CA ALA A 29 11.46 -26.21 -9.68
C ALA A 29 12.66 -25.45 -9.10
N GLN A 30 13.18 -25.92 -7.95
CA GLN A 30 14.53 -25.59 -7.50
C GLN A 30 15.56 -26.33 -8.36
N ASP A 31 16.53 -25.60 -8.94
CA ASP A 31 17.97 -25.67 -8.61
C ASP A 31 18.84 -25.13 -9.76
N GLY A 32 19.81 -24.27 -9.41
CA GLY A 32 21.19 -24.34 -9.92
C GLY A 32 21.54 -23.63 -11.24
N GLY A 33 21.90 -22.35 -11.15
CA GLY A 33 22.71 -21.64 -12.15
C GLY A 33 21.92 -20.66 -13.02
N THR A 34 21.62 -19.47 -12.49
CA THR A 34 21.18 -18.34 -13.31
C THR A 34 22.31 -17.95 -14.26
N THR A 35 22.03 -17.83 -15.55
CA THR A 35 22.93 -17.18 -16.50
C THR A 35 23.30 -15.80 -15.93
N PRO A 36 24.58 -15.41 -15.92
CA PRO A 36 24.97 -14.08 -15.46
C PRO A 36 24.14 -13.00 -16.14
N VAL A 37 23.56 -12.10 -15.36
CA VAL A 37 22.81 -10.95 -15.85
C VAL A 37 23.66 -9.70 -15.68
N THR A 38 23.73 -8.87 -16.71
CA THR A 38 24.39 -7.57 -16.63
C THR A 38 23.33 -6.47 -16.58
N VAL A 39 23.42 -5.59 -15.60
CA VAL A 39 22.61 -4.38 -15.47
C VAL A 39 23.50 -3.15 -15.38
N ILE A 40 22.92 -1.96 -15.55
CA ILE A 40 23.61 -0.68 -15.38
C ILE A 40 23.21 -0.09 -14.02
N ASP A 41 24.20 0.27 -13.21
CA ASP A 41 23.96 0.94 -11.92
C ASP A 41 23.67 2.44 -12.09
N ALA A 42 23.36 3.12 -10.99
CA ALA A 42 23.09 4.55 -10.93
C ALA A 42 24.21 5.44 -11.48
N PHE A 43 25.45 4.94 -11.48
CA PHE A 43 26.63 5.64 -11.94
C PHE A 43 27.03 5.28 -13.37
N GLY A 44 26.24 4.45 -14.06
CA GLY A 44 26.49 4.02 -15.42
C GLY A 44 27.48 2.85 -15.54
N ASN A 45 27.82 2.17 -14.45
CA ASN A 45 28.72 1.01 -14.47
C ASN A 45 27.95 -0.27 -14.80
N GLU A 46 28.59 -1.16 -15.55
CA GLU A 46 28.10 -2.53 -15.75
C GLU A 46 28.30 -3.34 -14.46
N VAL A 47 27.22 -3.90 -13.92
CA VAL A 47 27.22 -4.81 -12.78
C VAL A 47 26.80 -6.20 -13.27
N VAL A 48 27.71 -7.17 -13.13
CA VAL A 48 27.45 -8.57 -13.50
C VAL A 48 26.99 -9.33 -12.26
N ILE A 49 25.80 -9.91 -12.33
CA ILE A 49 25.15 -10.64 -11.25
C ILE A 49 25.13 -12.11 -11.61
N GLU A 50 25.90 -12.89 -10.87
CA GLU A 50 26.05 -14.34 -11.08
C GLU A 50 25.25 -15.15 -10.05
N ASP A 51 25.07 -14.62 -8.83
CA ASP A 51 24.48 -15.33 -7.70
C ASP A 51 23.55 -14.42 -6.88
N THR A 52 22.26 -14.79 -6.85
CA THR A 52 21.21 -14.08 -6.09
C THR A 52 20.72 -14.88 -4.87
N SER A 53 21.48 -15.87 -4.40
CA SER A 53 21.07 -16.76 -3.30
C SER A 53 21.13 -16.12 -1.91
N ARG A 54 21.91 -15.04 -1.73
CA ARG A 54 22.13 -14.37 -0.44
C ARG A 54 22.13 -12.85 -0.61
N ILE A 55 20.94 -12.28 -0.66
CA ILE A 55 20.73 -10.85 -0.92
C ILE A 55 20.71 -10.07 0.39
N ILE A 56 21.42 -8.94 0.45
CA ILE A 56 21.18 -7.90 1.46
C ILE A 56 20.56 -6.71 0.76
N THR A 57 19.44 -6.22 1.27
CA THR A 57 18.77 -5.02 0.75
C THR A 57 19.02 -3.85 1.69
N ILE A 58 19.36 -2.69 1.11
CA ILE A 58 19.67 -1.48 1.87
C ILE A 58 18.82 -0.33 1.31
N GLY A 59 17.92 0.19 2.14
CA GLY A 59 16.95 1.21 1.78
C GLY A 59 15.55 0.61 1.60
N GLY A 60 14.56 1.22 2.25
CA GLY A 60 13.18 0.73 2.23
C GLY A 60 12.58 0.54 0.84
N SER A 61 12.87 1.43 -0.11
CA SER A 61 12.38 1.29 -1.50
C SER A 61 12.94 0.06 -2.21
N VAL A 62 14.25 -0.19 -2.05
CA VAL A 62 14.90 -1.37 -2.61
C VAL A 62 14.35 -2.65 -2.00
N THR A 63 14.22 -2.70 -0.68
CA THR A 63 13.65 -3.86 0.00
C THR A 63 12.24 -4.15 -0.47
N GLU A 64 11.40 -3.12 -0.58
CA GLU A 64 10.04 -3.26 -1.09
C GLU A 64 10.01 -3.84 -2.51
N ILE A 65 10.82 -3.32 -3.44
CA ILE A 65 10.89 -3.86 -4.81
C ILE A 65 11.29 -5.34 -4.81
N VAL A 66 12.32 -5.73 -4.05
CA VAL A 66 12.79 -7.12 -4.01
C VAL A 66 11.73 -8.08 -3.46
N PHE A 67 10.98 -7.65 -2.44
CA PHE A 67 9.92 -8.46 -1.86
C PHE A 67 8.71 -8.60 -2.78
N GLU A 68 8.27 -7.50 -3.40
CA GLU A 68 7.13 -7.49 -4.33
C GLU A 68 7.43 -8.28 -5.61
N LEU A 69 8.68 -8.34 -6.05
CA LEU A 69 9.12 -9.24 -7.13
C LEU A 69 9.03 -10.74 -6.76
N GLY A 70 8.74 -11.08 -5.50
CA GLY A 70 8.70 -12.46 -5.01
C GLY A 70 10.09 -13.03 -4.69
N ALA A 71 11.11 -12.17 -4.48
CA ALA A 71 12.47 -12.59 -4.13
C ALA A 71 12.79 -12.47 -2.63
N GLY A 72 11.79 -12.22 -1.78
CA GLY A 72 11.95 -12.06 -0.33
C GLY A 72 12.68 -13.23 0.36
N ASP A 73 12.44 -14.48 -0.06
CA ASP A 73 13.11 -15.67 0.49
C ASP A 73 14.63 -15.70 0.27
N ARG A 74 15.14 -14.87 -0.64
CA ARG A 74 16.58 -14.73 -0.93
C ARG A 74 17.24 -13.65 -0.08
N VAL A 75 16.45 -12.83 0.61
CA VAL A 75 16.95 -11.72 1.44
C VAL A 75 17.35 -12.24 2.82
N ILE A 76 18.62 -12.10 3.17
CA ILE A 76 19.18 -12.59 4.43
C ILE A 76 19.28 -11.51 5.50
N ALA A 77 19.31 -10.22 5.11
CA ALA A 77 19.34 -9.08 6.01
C ALA A 77 18.88 -7.80 5.29
N ARG A 78 18.46 -6.82 6.09
CA ARG A 78 17.93 -5.53 5.63
C ARG A 78 18.46 -4.37 6.47
N ASP A 79 18.30 -3.14 6.02
CA ASP A 79 18.63 -1.94 6.82
C ASP A 79 17.46 -1.51 7.75
N ASP A 80 17.71 -0.59 8.69
CA ASP A 80 16.69 -0.12 9.64
C ASP A 80 15.55 0.71 9.05
N SER A 81 15.68 1.23 7.83
CA SER A 81 14.61 1.95 7.13
C SER A 81 13.63 1.05 6.39
N SER A 82 13.97 -0.23 6.23
CA SER A 82 13.15 -1.22 5.52
C SER A 82 12.10 -1.81 6.45
N LEU A 83 10.84 -1.41 6.24
CA LEU A 83 9.71 -1.73 7.13
C LEU A 83 8.54 -2.40 6.42
N TYR A 84 8.64 -2.56 5.10
CA TYR A 84 7.61 -3.15 4.26
C TYR A 84 8.22 -4.22 3.32
N PRO A 85 7.53 -5.35 3.12
CA PRO A 85 6.34 -5.81 3.87
C PRO A 85 6.65 -6.05 5.36
N PRO A 86 5.66 -6.11 6.27
CA PRO A 86 5.91 -6.31 7.72
C PRO A 86 6.79 -7.52 8.07
N SER A 87 6.82 -8.56 7.23
CA SER A 87 7.69 -9.73 7.39
C SER A 87 9.19 -9.38 7.37
N VAL A 88 9.60 -8.26 6.77
CA VAL A 88 11.02 -7.84 6.77
C VAL A 88 11.54 -7.49 8.17
N ASN A 89 10.65 -7.30 9.15
CA ASN A 89 11.04 -7.06 10.53
C ASN A 89 11.64 -8.31 11.20
N GLU A 90 11.44 -9.50 10.65
CA GLU A 90 12.02 -10.76 11.13
C GLU A 90 13.47 -10.96 10.67
N LEU A 91 13.91 -10.23 9.63
CA LEU A 91 15.26 -10.31 9.09
C LEU A 91 16.29 -9.60 9.97
N GLU A 92 17.54 -10.05 9.88
CA GLU A 92 18.68 -9.42 10.54
C GLU A 92 18.89 -7.98 10.05
N SER A 93 19.25 -7.07 10.96
CA SER A 93 19.55 -5.67 10.63
C SER A 93 21.05 -5.47 10.40
N VAL A 94 21.40 -4.76 9.32
CA VAL A 94 22.76 -4.26 9.06
C VAL A 94 22.97 -2.80 9.47
N GLY A 95 22.01 -2.22 10.19
CA GLY A 95 22.03 -0.84 10.66
C GLY A 95 21.28 0.14 9.74
N TYR A 96 21.40 1.43 10.05
CA TYR A 96 20.68 2.48 9.32
C TYR A 96 21.37 2.83 8.00
N VAL A 97 20.61 2.89 6.90
CA VAL A 97 21.09 3.16 5.53
C VAL A 97 22.05 4.35 5.37
N ARG A 98 21.96 5.41 6.20
CA ARG A 98 22.87 6.58 6.13
C ARG A 98 24.06 6.52 7.08
N GLN A 99 24.15 5.48 7.90
CA GLN A 99 25.16 5.28 8.94
C GLN A 99 25.64 3.82 8.97
N LEU A 100 25.77 3.22 7.79
CA LEU A 100 26.17 1.82 7.64
C LEU A 100 27.61 1.60 8.11
N SER A 101 27.88 0.36 8.50
CA SER A 101 29.23 -0.18 8.65
C SER A 101 29.39 -1.35 7.69
N ALA A 102 30.51 -1.43 6.98
CA ALA A 102 30.76 -2.52 6.04
C ALA A 102 30.99 -3.86 6.77
N GLU A 103 31.53 -3.85 7.99
CA GLU A 103 31.84 -5.07 8.74
C GLU A 103 30.64 -5.98 9.00
N PRO A 104 29.51 -5.52 9.60
CA PRO A 104 28.33 -6.37 9.80
C PRO A 104 27.73 -6.86 8.49
N VAL A 105 27.74 -6.05 7.43
CA VAL A 105 27.25 -6.44 6.11
C VAL A 105 28.10 -7.60 5.53
N LEU A 106 29.43 -7.47 5.55
CA LEU A 106 30.34 -8.47 5.00
C LEU A 106 30.38 -9.76 5.84
N ALA A 107 30.17 -9.66 7.16
CA ALA A 107 30.15 -10.82 8.06
C ALA A 107 29.06 -11.84 7.71
N LEU A 108 27.98 -11.39 7.05
CA LEU A 108 26.87 -12.23 6.61
C LEU A 108 27.16 -13.00 5.31
N ASN A 109 28.31 -12.76 4.68
CA ASN A 109 28.72 -13.37 3.41
C ASN A 109 27.62 -13.27 2.32
N PRO A 110 27.20 -12.04 1.95
CA PRO A 110 26.24 -11.84 0.87
C PRO A 110 26.85 -12.19 -0.50
N THR A 111 26.00 -12.62 -1.42
CA THR A 111 26.36 -12.81 -2.84
C THR A 111 26.01 -11.57 -3.66
N LEU A 112 24.99 -10.82 -3.23
CA LEU A 112 24.54 -9.58 -3.84
C LEU A 112 24.09 -8.61 -2.74
N ILE A 113 24.51 -7.36 -2.86
CA ILE A 113 23.94 -6.25 -2.11
C ILE A 113 23.21 -5.35 -3.11
N ILE A 114 21.95 -5.05 -2.83
CA ILE A 114 21.17 -4.07 -3.60
C ILE A 114 20.89 -2.87 -2.70
N THR A 115 21.22 -1.68 -3.16
CA THR A 115 21.04 -0.42 -2.43
C THR A 115 20.66 0.71 -3.38
N ASN A 116 20.31 1.88 -2.84
CA ASN A 116 20.18 3.11 -3.61
C ASN A 116 21.30 4.12 -3.33
N GLU A 117 21.39 5.18 -4.13
CA GLU A 117 22.41 6.25 -4.02
C GLU A 117 22.43 6.97 -2.67
N SER A 118 21.35 6.92 -1.90
CA SER A 118 21.27 7.59 -0.60
C SER A 118 22.00 6.83 0.52
N ALA A 119 22.46 5.61 0.25
CA ALA A 119 23.18 4.80 1.21
C ALA A 119 24.57 5.35 1.52
N GLY A 120 24.96 5.24 2.79
CA GLY A 120 26.22 5.78 3.27
C GLY A 120 26.58 5.34 4.68
N PRO A 121 27.71 5.83 5.21
CA PRO A 121 28.55 6.87 4.61
C PRO A 121 29.37 6.36 3.41
N PRO A 122 29.90 7.23 2.54
CA PRO A 122 30.64 6.83 1.34
C PRO A 122 31.77 5.84 1.60
N GLU A 123 32.49 5.98 2.71
CA GLU A 123 33.59 5.09 3.08
C GLU A 123 33.13 3.65 3.32
N ALA A 124 31.91 3.45 3.84
CA ALA A 124 31.33 2.12 4.00
C ALA A 124 31.00 1.50 2.63
N ILE A 125 30.44 2.30 1.70
CA ILE A 125 30.12 1.85 0.34
C ILE A 125 31.40 1.48 -0.43
N GLU A 126 32.44 2.32 -0.36
CA GLU A 126 33.74 2.04 -0.97
C GLU A 126 34.39 0.75 -0.41
N GLN A 127 34.24 0.50 0.89
CA GLN A 127 34.74 -0.72 1.52
C GLN A 127 33.98 -1.96 1.03
N LEU A 128 32.66 -1.88 0.87
CA LEU A 128 31.85 -2.97 0.31
C LEU A 128 32.25 -3.29 -1.14
N GLN A 129 32.44 -2.26 -1.97
CA GLN A 129 32.91 -2.41 -3.34
C GLN A 129 34.32 -3.04 -3.38
N SER A 130 35.23 -2.58 -2.53
CA SER A 130 36.61 -3.07 -2.47
C SER A 130 36.74 -4.50 -1.94
N ALA A 131 35.74 -4.98 -1.18
CA ALA A 131 35.69 -6.35 -0.67
C ALA A 131 35.37 -7.39 -1.74
N GLY A 132 34.97 -6.96 -2.95
CA GLY A 132 34.67 -7.84 -4.07
C GLY A 132 33.29 -8.51 -4.01
N VAL A 133 32.39 -8.00 -3.16
CA VAL A 133 30.97 -8.38 -3.18
C VAL A 133 30.27 -7.64 -4.32
N THR A 134 29.40 -8.32 -5.07
CA THR A 134 28.59 -7.68 -6.10
C THR A 134 27.64 -6.67 -5.46
N LEU A 135 27.78 -5.40 -5.84
CA LEU A 135 26.99 -4.29 -5.33
C LEU A 135 26.23 -3.63 -6.50
N LEU A 136 24.90 -3.69 -6.44
CA LEU A 136 24.01 -2.96 -7.33
C LEU A 136 23.50 -1.72 -6.61
N ILE A 137 23.82 -0.53 -7.14
CA ILE A 137 23.33 0.75 -6.64
C ILE A 137 22.32 1.29 -7.66
N VAL A 138 21.06 1.45 -7.27
CA VAL A 138 20.02 2.08 -8.12
C VAL A 138 19.85 3.56 -7.79
N PRO A 139 19.39 4.41 -8.72
CA PRO A 139 19.11 5.81 -8.44
C PRO A 139 18.12 6.01 -7.29
N SER A 140 18.23 7.12 -6.57
CA SER A 140 17.14 7.54 -5.66
C SER A 140 16.01 8.12 -6.50
N ALA A 141 14.86 7.45 -6.56
CA ALA A 141 13.74 7.89 -7.38
C ALA A 141 12.98 9.07 -6.75
N GLU A 142 12.68 10.07 -7.57
CA GLU A 142 11.90 11.26 -7.22
C GLU A 142 10.70 11.45 -8.16
N SER A 143 10.45 10.51 -9.07
CA SER A 143 9.34 10.50 -10.04
C SER A 143 8.80 9.09 -10.28
N VAL A 144 7.59 8.98 -10.83
CA VAL A 144 6.97 7.69 -11.19
C VAL A 144 7.83 6.94 -12.22
N GLU A 145 8.39 7.66 -13.18
CA GLU A 145 9.24 7.12 -14.24
C GLU A 145 10.55 6.53 -13.70
N GLU A 146 11.17 7.20 -12.72
CA GLU A 146 12.37 6.68 -12.06
C GLU A 146 12.08 5.48 -11.17
N VAL A 147 10.91 5.42 -10.53
CA VAL A 147 10.46 4.22 -9.82
C VAL A 147 10.33 3.05 -10.78
N ILE A 148 9.67 3.25 -11.93
CA ILE A 148 9.53 2.22 -12.97
C ILE A 148 10.91 1.71 -13.43
N ALA A 149 11.85 2.62 -13.71
CA ALA A 149 13.21 2.26 -14.11
C ALA A 149 13.96 1.45 -13.04
N ASN A 150 13.76 1.78 -11.76
CA ASN A 150 14.31 1.02 -10.64
C ASN A 150 13.71 -0.40 -10.55
N VAL A 151 12.40 -0.52 -10.73
CA VAL A 151 11.70 -1.82 -10.77
C VAL A 151 12.24 -2.66 -11.93
N GLU A 152 12.35 -2.11 -13.14
CA GLU A 152 12.90 -2.83 -14.30
C GLU A 152 14.33 -3.31 -14.06
N THR A 153 15.17 -2.45 -13.48
CA THR A 153 16.58 -2.76 -13.19
C THR A 153 16.70 -3.89 -12.18
N ILE A 154 15.96 -3.82 -11.06
CA ILE A 154 16.00 -4.85 -10.02
C ILE A 154 15.34 -6.15 -10.49
N ALA A 155 14.23 -6.07 -11.23
CA ALA A 155 13.59 -7.24 -11.83
C ALA A 155 14.55 -7.97 -12.78
N THR A 156 15.28 -7.23 -13.61
CA THR A 156 16.30 -7.77 -14.50
C THR A 156 17.43 -8.41 -13.69
N ALA A 157 17.99 -7.68 -12.71
CA ALA A 157 19.04 -8.15 -11.81
C ALA A 157 18.70 -9.48 -11.12
N LEU A 158 17.42 -9.69 -10.77
CA LEU A 158 16.95 -10.89 -10.08
C LEU A 158 16.44 -11.99 -11.01
N SER A 159 16.50 -11.78 -12.33
CA SER A 159 15.94 -12.66 -13.37
C SER A 159 14.43 -12.87 -13.23
N LEU A 160 13.70 -11.79 -12.90
CA LEU A 160 12.25 -11.75 -12.68
C LEU A 160 11.54 -10.68 -13.55
N PRO A 161 11.82 -10.56 -14.86
CA PRO A 161 11.26 -9.48 -15.69
C PRO A 161 9.73 -9.56 -15.85
N GLU A 162 9.14 -10.76 -15.80
CA GLU A 162 7.68 -10.93 -15.88
C GLU A 162 6.99 -10.33 -14.65
N ALA A 163 7.48 -10.64 -13.45
CA ALA A 163 6.99 -10.02 -12.21
C ALA A 163 7.21 -8.51 -12.19
N GLY A 164 8.35 -8.03 -12.69
CA GLY A 164 8.61 -6.60 -12.85
C GLY A 164 7.59 -5.92 -13.76
N ALA A 165 7.25 -6.54 -14.90
CA ALA A 165 6.25 -5.99 -15.83
C ALA A 165 4.85 -5.92 -15.22
N GLU A 166 4.46 -6.88 -14.38
CA GLU A 166 3.17 -6.85 -13.66
C GLU A 166 3.10 -5.68 -12.68
N ILE A 167 4.16 -5.47 -11.88
CA ILE A 167 4.26 -4.33 -10.95
C ILE A 167 4.19 -3.00 -11.69
N ILE A 168 4.95 -2.86 -12.79
CA ILE A 168 4.96 -1.64 -13.60
C ILE A 168 3.58 -1.35 -14.17
N ALA A 169 2.88 -2.35 -14.70
CA ALA A 169 1.53 -2.19 -15.21
C ALA A 169 0.56 -1.70 -14.13
N GLN A 170 0.71 -2.16 -12.88
CA GLN A 170 -0.11 -1.68 -11.76
C GLN A 170 0.21 -0.22 -11.40
N ILE A 171 1.49 0.16 -11.35
CA ILE A 171 1.92 1.55 -11.11
C ILE A 171 1.31 2.48 -12.15
N GLU A 172 1.45 2.13 -13.43
CA GLU A 172 0.93 2.92 -14.55
C GLU A 172 -0.59 3.03 -14.51
N ASN A 173 -1.29 1.93 -14.19
CA ASN A 173 -2.74 1.91 -14.09
C ASN A 173 -3.26 2.82 -12.97
N ASP A 174 -2.70 2.71 -11.77
CA ASP A 174 -3.13 3.52 -10.63
C ASP A 174 -2.79 5.01 -10.84
N TYR A 175 -1.62 5.30 -11.41
CA TYR A 175 -1.24 6.66 -11.73
C TYR A 175 -2.15 7.26 -12.82
N ALA A 176 -2.49 6.51 -13.86
CA ALA A 176 -3.41 6.95 -14.91
C ALA A 176 -4.82 7.21 -14.36
N GLN A 177 -5.29 6.39 -13.41
CA GLN A 177 -6.56 6.63 -12.72
C GLN A 177 -6.53 7.95 -11.93
N ALA A 178 -5.44 8.22 -11.20
CA ALA A 178 -5.29 9.48 -10.47
C ALA A 178 -5.34 10.68 -11.42
N GLN A 179 -4.61 10.62 -12.54
CA GLN A 179 -4.64 11.66 -13.57
C GLN A 179 -6.05 11.87 -14.14
N ALA A 180 -6.79 10.80 -14.44
CA ALA A 180 -8.14 10.89 -14.95
C ALA A 180 -9.13 11.53 -13.95
N LEU A 181 -8.97 11.28 -12.65
CA LEU A 181 -9.76 11.96 -11.61
C LEU A 181 -9.45 13.47 -11.58
N LEU A 182 -8.16 13.82 -11.66
CA LEU A 182 -7.70 15.22 -11.63
C LEU A 182 -8.20 16.03 -12.84
N GLU A 183 -8.47 15.42 -13.99
CA GLU A 183 -9.10 16.10 -15.14
C GLU A 183 -10.51 16.63 -14.83
N THR A 184 -11.19 16.05 -13.83
CA THR A 184 -12.54 16.44 -13.42
C THR A 184 -12.58 17.45 -12.28
N ILE A 185 -11.43 17.69 -11.64
CA ILE A 185 -11.30 18.54 -10.46
C ILE A 185 -10.89 19.95 -10.87
N GLU A 186 -11.64 20.94 -10.37
CA GLU A 186 -11.35 22.36 -10.61
C GLU A 186 -10.55 23.02 -9.48
N THR A 187 -10.56 22.43 -8.28
CA THR A 187 -9.95 23.02 -7.09
C THR A 187 -8.59 22.42 -6.78
N LYS A 188 -7.69 23.23 -6.21
CA LYS A 188 -6.34 22.81 -5.83
C LYS A 188 -6.17 23.03 -4.33
N PRO A 189 -6.38 22.00 -3.49
CA PRO A 189 -6.30 22.14 -2.04
C PRO A 189 -4.93 22.63 -1.59
N ARG A 190 -4.91 23.56 -0.64
CA ARG A 190 -3.67 24.08 -0.05
C ARG A 190 -3.17 23.13 1.04
N VAL A 191 -2.07 22.42 0.77
CA VAL A 191 -1.53 21.37 1.64
C VAL A 191 -0.22 21.80 2.27
N MET A 192 -0.09 21.59 3.57
CA MET A 192 1.19 21.66 4.28
C MET A 192 1.60 20.27 4.74
N PHE A 193 2.76 19.80 4.29
CA PHE A 193 3.35 18.60 4.87
C PHE A 193 4.11 18.91 6.15
N ILE A 194 3.84 18.14 7.20
CA ILE A 194 4.56 18.22 8.48
C ILE A 194 5.34 16.93 8.71
N TYR A 195 6.65 17.08 8.86
CA TYR A 195 7.53 16.03 9.33
C TYR A 195 7.68 16.13 10.84
N ALA A 196 7.40 15.05 11.57
CA ALA A 196 7.55 15.00 13.02
C ALA A 196 8.30 13.75 13.48
N ARG A 197 9.23 13.93 14.41
CA ARG A 197 9.88 12.86 15.19
C ARG A 197 9.89 13.27 16.67
N GLY A 198 8.71 13.29 17.26
CA GLY A 198 8.45 13.84 18.59
C GLY A 198 8.31 15.37 18.59
N ALA A 199 7.69 15.91 19.64
CA ALA A 199 7.34 17.33 19.74
C ALA A 199 8.54 18.31 19.63
N GLY A 200 9.78 17.84 19.85
CA GLY A 200 10.99 18.65 19.73
C GLY A 200 11.62 18.69 18.32
N SER A 201 11.11 17.89 17.38
CA SER A 201 11.64 17.80 16.02
C SER A 201 10.47 17.83 15.03
N VAL A 202 10.00 19.04 14.74
CA VAL A 202 8.90 19.31 13.81
C VAL A 202 9.39 20.25 12.72
N SER A 203 9.20 19.84 11.47
CA SER A 203 9.59 20.58 10.27
C SER A 203 8.47 20.55 9.23
N VAL A 204 8.49 21.50 8.31
CA VAL A 204 7.61 21.53 7.13
C VAL A 204 8.41 21.20 5.87
N ALA A 205 7.79 20.55 4.89
CA ALA A 205 8.47 20.20 3.64
C ALA A 205 8.33 21.30 2.59
N GLY A 206 9.46 21.87 2.20
CA GLY A 206 9.59 22.80 1.08
C GLY A 206 9.62 22.12 -0.28
N THR A 207 10.01 22.87 -1.31
CA THR A 207 10.29 22.34 -2.65
C THR A 207 11.46 21.35 -2.63
N ASN A 208 11.60 20.55 -3.69
CA ASN A 208 12.64 19.52 -3.80
C ASN A 208 12.59 18.51 -2.64
N THR A 209 11.38 18.05 -2.33
CA THR A 209 11.14 16.99 -1.35
C THR A 209 10.13 16.00 -1.90
N SER A 210 10.27 14.72 -1.57
CA SER A 210 9.30 13.67 -1.87
C SER A 210 7.88 14.05 -1.46
N ALA A 211 7.72 14.74 -0.33
CA ALA A 211 6.41 15.20 0.16
C ALA A 211 5.79 16.27 -0.75
N ALA A 212 6.57 17.25 -1.21
CA ALA A 212 6.08 18.24 -2.17
C ALA A 212 5.67 17.59 -3.49
N THR A 213 6.49 16.66 -4.00
CA THR A 213 6.18 15.91 -5.22
C THR A 213 4.87 15.13 -5.08
N MET A 214 4.65 14.41 -3.97
CA MET A 214 3.40 13.68 -3.74
C MET A 214 2.17 14.58 -3.65
N ILE A 215 2.29 15.72 -2.98
CA ILE A 215 1.21 16.73 -2.92
C ILE A 215 0.85 17.18 -4.33
N GLU A 216 1.85 17.49 -5.16
CA GLU A 216 1.64 17.98 -6.53
C GLU A 216 1.06 16.91 -7.45
N LEU A 217 1.57 15.67 -7.38
CA LEU A 217 1.07 14.53 -8.17
C LEU A 217 -0.38 14.18 -7.84
N ALA A 218 -0.81 14.39 -6.59
CA ALA A 218 -2.19 14.20 -6.15
C ALA A 218 -3.09 15.43 -6.36
N GLY A 219 -2.60 16.46 -7.07
CA GLY A 219 -3.37 17.66 -7.41
C GLY A 219 -3.53 18.66 -6.27
N GLY A 220 -2.69 18.62 -5.23
CA GLY A 220 -2.62 19.63 -4.17
C GLY A 220 -1.58 20.72 -4.46
N GLU A 221 -1.68 21.84 -3.76
CA GLU A 221 -0.70 22.93 -3.74
C GLU A 221 0.14 22.86 -2.46
N ASN A 222 1.46 22.62 -2.58
CA ASN A 222 2.34 22.75 -1.44
C ASN A 222 2.47 24.24 -1.05
N VAL A 223 1.97 24.60 0.14
CA VAL A 223 1.99 25.98 0.62
C VAL A 223 3.37 26.46 1.05
N VAL A 224 4.36 25.56 1.15
CA VAL A 224 5.75 25.89 1.49
C VAL A 224 6.59 25.87 0.21
N SER A 225 6.38 26.85 -0.67
CA SER A 225 7.04 26.92 -1.98
C SER A 225 8.26 27.85 -2.03
N GLU A 226 8.48 28.67 -0.99
CA GLU A 226 9.57 29.66 -0.94
C GLU A 226 10.93 29.09 -0.51
N TYR A 227 10.96 27.87 0.03
CA TYR A 227 12.16 27.23 0.58
C TYR A 227 12.32 25.83 0.03
N GLU A 228 13.58 25.41 -0.15
CA GLU A 228 13.92 24.03 -0.49
C GLU A 228 14.11 23.18 0.77
N GLY A 229 13.82 21.88 0.66
CA GLY A 229 14.06 20.90 1.72
C GLY A 229 13.18 21.09 2.96
N TYR A 230 13.56 20.45 4.06
CA TYR A 230 12.81 20.52 5.31
C TYR A 230 13.24 21.72 6.16
N GLN A 231 12.28 22.55 6.55
CA GLN A 231 12.51 23.74 7.37
C GLN A 231 11.85 23.62 8.74
N PRO A 232 12.46 24.12 9.83
CA PRO A 232 11.79 24.16 11.13
C PRO A 232 10.45 24.89 11.06
N ILE A 233 9.46 24.36 11.75
CA ILE A 233 8.13 25.00 11.82
C ILE A 233 8.18 26.32 12.60
N THR A 234 7.51 27.37 12.09
CA THR A 234 7.29 28.64 12.82
C THR A 234 5.81 29.01 12.76
N ALA A 235 5.28 29.60 13.84
CA ALA A 235 3.86 29.97 13.92
C ALA A 235 3.50 30.98 12.82
N GLU A 236 4.38 31.93 12.56
CA GLU A 236 4.18 32.98 11.56
C GLU A 236 4.08 32.38 10.15
N ALA A 237 4.97 31.44 9.80
CA ALA A 237 4.95 30.78 8.49
C ALA A 237 3.69 29.93 8.32
N VAL A 238 3.31 29.17 9.37
CA VAL A 238 2.10 28.32 9.33
C VAL A 238 0.83 29.16 9.13
N VAL A 239 0.70 30.26 9.88
CA VAL A 239 -0.47 31.14 9.81
C VAL A 239 -0.51 31.91 8.49
N ALA A 240 0.63 32.40 7.99
CA ALA A 240 0.68 33.07 6.70
C ALA A 240 0.35 32.12 5.54
N ALA A 241 0.84 30.86 5.62
CA ALA A 241 0.58 29.83 4.65
C ALA A 241 -0.85 29.28 4.70
N ASN A 242 -1.56 29.43 5.83
CA ASN A 242 -2.95 29.01 6.08
C ASN A 242 -3.38 27.77 5.26
N PRO A 243 -2.80 26.58 5.52
CA PRO A 243 -3.18 25.37 4.81
C PRO A 243 -4.62 24.97 5.09
N GLU A 244 -5.26 24.37 4.09
CA GLU A 244 -6.58 23.73 4.18
C GLU A 244 -6.45 22.26 4.61
N VAL A 245 -5.29 21.64 4.37
CA VAL A 245 -4.96 20.26 4.74
C VAL A 245 -3.59 20.21 5.39
N ILE A 246 -3.47 19.45 6.48
CA ILE A 246 -2.18 19.00 6.98
C ILE A 246 -1.97 17.56 6.56
N LEU A 247 -0.91 17.32 5.78
CA LEU A 247 -0.44 15.98 5.46
C LEU A 247 0.70 15.62 6.41
N ILE A 248 0.63 14.45 7.02
CA ILE A 248 1.62 13.99 8.00
C ILE A 248 1.79 12.48 7.88
N MET A 249 2.94 11.96 8.30
CA MET A 249 3.12 10.52 8.40
C MET A 249 2.45 9.98 9.68
N THR A 250 1.88 8.78 9.63
CA THR A 250 1.16 8.16 10.77
C THR A 250 2.02 8.15 12.04
N ARG A 251 3.26 7.66 11.97
CA ARG A 251 4.17 7.63 13.13
C ARG A 251 4.57 9.02 13.61
N GLY A 252 4.66 9.96 12.67
CA GLY A 252 4.89 11.37 13.00
C GLY A 252 3.77 11.93 13.86
N LEU A 253 2.52 11.70 13.46
CA LEU A 253 1.33 12.12 14.21
C LEU A 253 1.27 11.44 15.59
N GLU A 254 1.51 10.14 15.67
CA GLU A 254 1.58 9.40 16.94
C GLU A 254 2.65 9.97 17.87
N SER A 255 3.83 10.32 17.34
CA SER A 255 4.93 10.88 18.12
C SER A 255 4.61 12.25 18.74
N LEU A 256 3.61 12.94 18.21
CA LEU A 256 3.09 14.19 18.76
C LEU A 256 1.99 13.97 19.82
N GLY A 257 1.49 12.75 19.99
CA GLY A 257 0.32 12.46 20.83
C GLY A 257 -1.00 12.51 20.07
N GLY A 258 -0.97 12.29 18.75
CA GLY A 258 -2.15 12.30 17.89
C GLY A 258 -2.57 13.70 17.45
N ILE A 259 -3.82 13.81 16.97
CA ILE A 259 -4.38 15.06 16.44
C ILE A 259 -4.29 16.20 17.47
N GLU A 260 -4.59 15.94 18.74
CA GLU A 260 -4.57 16.99 19.76
C GLU A 260 -3.16 17.58 19.95
N GLY A 261 -2.12 16.73 20.02
CA GLY A 261 -0.74 17.20 20.12
C GLY A 261 -0.20 17.86 18.85
N LEU A 262 -0.75 17.52 17.67
CA LEU A 262 -0.51 18.26 16.44
C LEU A 262 -1.14 19.66 16.50
N LEU A 263 -2.38 19.79 16.99
CA LEU A 263 -3.06 21.09 17.12
C LEU A 263 -2.36 22.01 18.14
N GLU A 264 -1.65 21.45 19.12
CA GLU A 264 -0.80 22.20 20.06
C GLU A 264 0.46 22.80 19.42
N GLN A 265 0.85 22.35 18.22
CA GLN A 265 2.01 22.91 17.53
C GLN A 265 1.79 24.37 17.11
N PRO A 266 2.86 25.20 17.06
CA PRO A 266 2.72 26.64 16.87
C PRO A 266 1.94 27.02 15.60
N GLY A 267 0.83 27.73 15.77
CA GLY A 267 0.02 28.27 14.69
C GLY A 267 -0.98 27.28 14.05
N ILE A 268 -0.88 25.98 14.32
CA ILE A 268 -1.70 24.96 13.64
C ILE A 268 -3.19 25.10 13.95
N ALA A 269 -3.57 25.20 15.23
CA ALA A 269 -4.98 25.22 15.63
C ALA A 269 -5.82 26.38 15.05
N ILE A 270 -5.18 27.41 14.51
CA ILE A 270 -5.84 28.61 13.95
C ILE A 270 -5.81 28.67 12.41
N THR A 271 -5.24 27.67 11.74
CA THR A 271 -5.35 27.52 10.28
C THR A 271 -6.69 26.88 9.90
N ASP A 272 -7.08 26.95 8.63
CA ASP A 272 -8.26 26.27 8.13
C ASP A 272 -8.18 24.74 8.35
N ALA A 273 -7.00 24.14 8.13
CA ALA A 273 -6.77 22.72 8.43
C ALA A 273 -6.98 22.40 9.91
N GLY A 274 -6.45 23.23 10.83
CA GLY A 274 -6.56 23.02 12.27
C GLY A 274 -7.99 23.20 12.79
N VAL A 275 -8.68 24.24 12.34
CA VAL A 275 -10.08 24.53 12.71
C VAL A 275 -11.02 23.40 12.27
N ASN A 276 -10.83 22.89 11.05
CA ASN A 276 -11.66 21.82 10.51
C ASN A 276 -11.15 20.41 10.87
N LYS A 277 -10.04 20.30 11.60
CA LYS A 277 -9.31 19.04 11.86
C LYS A 277 -9.06 18.22 10.58
N ARG A 278 -8.77 18.90 9.46
CA ARG A 278 -8.50 18.27 8.16
C ARG A 278 -7.04 17.82 8.08
N ILE A 279 -6.80 16.66 8.69
CA ILE A 279 -5.47 16.05 8.87
C ILE A 279 -5.48 14.70 8.17
N ILE A 280 -4.57 14.53 7.21
CA ILE A 280 -4.37 13.28 6.49
C ILE A 280 -3.09 12.66 7.04
N ALA A 281 -3.22 11.47 7.63
CA ALA A 281 -2.11 10.67 8.10
C ALA A 281 -1.96 9.43 7.20
N ILE A 282 -0.78 9.22 6.64
CA ILE A 282 -0.47 8.08 5.77
C ILE A 282 0.83 7.43 6.25
N ASP A 283 0.96 6.10 6.07
CA ASP A 283 2.21 5.39 6.36
C ASP A 283 3.43 6.06 5.71
N ASP A 284 4.52 6.14 6.45
CA ASP A 284 5.74 6.85 6.05
C ASP A 284 6.33 6.33 4.73
N LEU A 285 6.44 5.01 4.59
CA LEU A 285 7.08 4.38 3.43
C LEU A 285 6.11 4.32 2.25
N TYR A 286 4.81 4.15 2.51
CA TYR A 286 3.79 4.25 1.47
C TYR A 286 3.74 5.65 0.86
N LEU A 287 3.79 6.71 1.68
CA LEU A 287 3.72 8.08 1.21
C LEU A 287 5.03 8.58 0.59
N LEU A 288 6.18 8.32 1.22
CA LEU A 288 7.46 8.95 0.86
C LEU A 288 8.51 7.96 0.35
N GLY A 289 8.16 6.68 0.21
CA GLY A 289 9.12 5.64 -0.18
C GLY A 289 9.53 5.65 -1.64
N PHE A 290 8.67 6.15 -2.54
CA PHE A 290 8.92 6.18 -3.99
C PHE A 290 9.37 4.78 -4.48
N SER A 291 8.47 3.82 -4.30
CA SER A 291 8.67 2.40 -4.60
C SER A 291 7.46 1.83 -5.33
N THR A 292 7.32 0.50 -5.38
CA THR A 292 6.28 -0.21 -6.14
C THR A 292 4.85 0.28 -5.88
N ARG A 293 4.58 0.81 -4.69
CA ARG A 293 3.27 1.35 -4.29
C ARG A 293 3.02 2.82 -4.68
N ILE A 294 3.92 3.49 -5.40
CA ILE A 294 3.80 4.92 -5.73
C ILE A 294 2.49 5.28 -6.47
N GLY A 295 2.07 4.45 -7.44
CA GLY A 295 0.83 4.68 -8.19
C GLY A 295 -0.39 4.69 -7.26
N SER A 296 -0.51 3.65 -6.43
CA SER A 296 -1.57 3.54 -5.42
C SER A 296 -1.53 4.68 -4.40
N ALA A 297 -0.35 5.09 -3.93
CA ALA A 297 -0.20 6.18 -2.98
C ALA A 297 -0.65 7.53 -3.56
N ILE A 298 -0.35 7.80 -4.83
CA ILE A 298 -0.83 8.99 -5.54
C ILE A 298 -2.35 8.95 -5.70
N LEU A 299 -2.91 7.82 -6.12
CA LEU A 299 -4.35 7.63 -6.31
C LEU A 299 -5.12 7.81 -4.99
N ASP A 300 -4.66 7.17 -3.92
CA ASP A 300 -5.27 7.27 -2.60
C ASP A 300 -5.18 8.69 -2.05
N LEU A 301 -4.01 9.34 -2.16
CA LEU A 301 -3.86 10.74 -1.75
C LEU A 301 -4.75 11.68 -2.57
N THR A 302 -4.98 11.38 -3.86
CA THR A 302 -5.92 12.13 -4.70
C THR A 302 -7.34 12.05 -4.13
N TYR A 303 -7.84 10.85 -3.81
CA TYR A 303 -9.14 10.70 -3.16
C TYR A 303 -9.22 11.44 -1.81
N LEU A 304 -8.15 11.43 -1.02
CA LEU A 304 -8.16 12.06 0.30
C LEU A 304 -8.01 13.60 0.26
N LEU A 305 -7.35 14.14 -0.76
CA LEU A 305 -7.14 15.59 -0.91
C LEU A 305 -8.36 16.32 -1.47
N HIS A 306 -9.20 15.67 -2.27
CA HIS A 306 -10.31 16.32 -2.98
C HIS A 306 -11.65 15.88 -2.39
N ASN A 307 -12.33 16.78 -1.67
CA ASN A 307 -13.56 16.45 -0.92
C ASN A 307 -14.75 16.08 -1.82
N GLU A 308 -14.70 16.43 -3.11
CA GLU A 308 -15.68 16.03 -4.12
C GLU A 308 -15.54 14.55 -4.54
N LEU A 309 -14.41 13.92 -4.22
CA LEU A 309 -14.20 12.51 -4.48
C LEU A 309 -14.57 11.69 -3.24
N GLU A 310 -15.33 10.63 -3.45
CA GLU A 310 -15.59 9.63 -2.43
C GLU A 310 -14.57 8.49 -2.62
N PRO A 311 -13.78 8.13 -1.59
CA PRO A 311 -12.78 7.08 -1.69
C PRO A 311 -13.44 5.70 -1.87
N PRO A 312 -12.93 4.82 -2.74
CA PRO A 312 -13.37 3.43 -2.82
C PRO A 312 -12.88 2.63 -1.61
N ILE A 313 -13.43 1.43 -1.42
CA ILE A 313 -13.05 0.51 -0.32
C ILE A 313 -11.54 0.31 -0.30
N LEU A 314 -10.93 0.06 -1.47
CA LEU A 314 -9.51 -0.23 -1.58
C LEU A 314 -8.62 0.90 -1.02
N THR A 315 -8.96 2.15 -1.32
CA THR A 315 -8.27 3.33 -0.78
C THR A 315 -8.38 3.38 0.74
N LEU A 316 -9.59 3.20 1.29
CA LEU A 316 -9.78 3.21 2.74
C LEU A 316 -8.98 2.11 3.46
N LEU A 317 -8.90 0.90 2.88
CA LEU A 317 -8.11 -0.18 3.46
C LEU A 317 -6.60 0.11 3.43
N ARG A 318 -6.09 0.66 2.31
CA ARG A 318 -4.67 0.96 2.12
C ARG A 318 -4.17 2.03 3.09
N VAL A 319 -4.96 3.09 3.30
CA VAL A 319 -4.54 4.24 4.13
C VAL A 319 -4.76 4.04 5.62
N ASP A 320 -5.65 3.12 6.02
CA ASP A 320 -5.91 2.83 7.43
C ASP A 320 -4.74 2.10 8.11
N GLY A 321 -3.99 1.29 7.36
CA GLY A 321 -2.76 0.64 7.81
C GLY A 321 -2.95 -0.59 8.69
N ARG A 322 -4.18 -0.94 9.09
CA ARG A 322 -4.50 -2.16 9.89
C ARG A 322 -4.91 -3.37 9.06
N PHE A 323 -4.85 -3.28 7.73
CA PHE A 323 -5.39 -4.28 6.79
C PHE A 323 -4.32 -4.87 5.87
N TYR A 324 -3.05 -4.87 6.27
CA TYR A 324 -1.96 -5.34 5.42
C TYR A 324 -2.16 -6.80 4.97
N THR A 325 -2.46 -7.69 5.92
CA THR A 325 -2.66 -9.13 5.69
C THR A 325 -3.87 -9.39 4.81
N LEU A 326 -4.94 -8.60 4.97
CA LEU A 326 -6.13 -8.68 4.13
C LEU A 326 -5.81 -8.29 2.68
N LEU A 327 -5.13 -7.16 2.49
CA LEU A 327 -4.74 -6.66 1.16
C LEU A 327 -3.82 -7.66 0.45
N ASN A 328 -2.81 -8.19 1.15
CA ASN A 328 -1.92 -9.21 0.61
C ASN A 328 -2.68 -10.51 0.26
N ALA A 329 -3.63 -10.93 1.10
CA ALA A 329 -4.47 -12.08 0.80
C ALA A 329 -5.32 -11.86 -0.47
N LEU A 330 -5.94 -10.69 -0.62
CA LEU A 330 -6.74 -10.31 -1.80
C LEU A 330 -5.90 -10.31 -3.08
N GLU A 331 -4.69 -9.78 -3.02
CA GLU A 331 -3.74 -9.77 -4.12
C GLU A 331 -3.36 -11.19 -4.56
N ARG A 332 -2.92 -12.02 -3.62
CA ARG A 332 -2.54 -13.42 -3.88
C ARG A 332 -3.70 -14.29 -4.35
N ALA A 333 -4.93 -13.94 -3.98
CA ALA A 333 -6.15 -14.57 -4.44
C ALA A 333 -6.58 -14.10 -5.84
N GLY A 334 -5.99 -13.03 -6.38
CA GLY A 334 -6.43 -12.37 -7.61
C GLY A 334 -7.81 -11.72 -7.47
N GLN A 335 -8.19 -11.28 -6.26
CA GLN A 335 -9.51 -10.78 -5.92
C GLN A 335 -9.56 -9.28 -5.60
N LEU A 336 -8.43 -8.57 -5.71
CA LEU A 336 -8.42 -7.09 -5.61
C LEU A 336 -9.41 -6.44 -6.58
N SER A 337 -9.52 -6.98 -7.81
CA SER A 337 -10.44 -6.49 -8.85
C SER A 337 -11.92 -6.51 -8.47
N LEU A 338 -12.32 -7.29 -7.45
CA LEU A 338 -13.68 -7.21 -6.90
C LEU A 338 -13.92 -5.85 -6.24
N LEU A 339 -12.92 -5.35 -5.50
CA LEU A 339 -12.98 -4.07 -4.80
C LEU A 339 -12.74 -2.86 -5.71
N GLU A 340 -12.41 -3.09 -6.97
CA GLU A 340 -12.26 -2.06 -8.01
C GLU A 340 -13.49 -1.97 -8.92
N SER A 341 -14.44 -2.91 -8.78
CA SER A 341 -15.64 -2.94 -9.62
C SER A 341 -16.69 -1.92 -9.17
N ASP A 342 -17.58 -1.56 -10.10
CA ASP A 342 -18.78 -0.74 -9.82
C ASP A 342 -19.85 -1.48 -8.99
N THR A 343 -19.64 -2.78 -8.71
CA THR A 343 -20.59 -3.55 -7.89
C THR A 343 -20.41 -3.14 -6.44
N PRO A 344 -21.47 -2.69 -5.76
CA PRO A 344 -21.34 -2.31 -4.37
C PRO A 344 -21.15 -3.53 -3.48
N TYR A 345 -20.21 -3.45 -2.55
CA TYR A 345 -19.94 -4.51 -1.58
C TYR A 345 -19.97 -4.04 -0.15
N THR A 346 -20.50 -4.88 0.74
CA THR A 346 -20.24 -4.82 2.16
C THR A 346 -19.07 -5.75 2.46
N LEU A 347 -17.95 -5.18 2.86
CA LEU A 347 -16.76 -5.90 3.27
C LEU A 347 -16.70 -5.98 4.79
N PHE A 348 -16.70 -7.20 5.33
CA PHE A 348 -16.34 -7.45 6.71
C PHE A 348 -14.82 -7.60 6.78
N ALA A 349 -14.10 -6.54 7.16
CA ALA A 349 -12.64 -6.47 7.05
C ALA A 349 -11.96 -6.90 8.36
N PRO A 350 -11.29 -8.08 8.41
CA PRO A 350 -10.45 -8.45 9.54
C PRO A 350 -9.17 -7.60 9.54
N THR A 351 -8.79 -7.11 10.71
CA THR A 351 -7.51 -6.42 10.91
C THR A 351 -6.34 -7.40 10.95
N ASP A 352 -5.12 -6.89 10.86
CA ASP A 352 -3.90 -7.69 11.09
C ASP A 352 -3.90 -8.36 12.47
N GLU A 353 -4.45 -7.72 13.49
CA GLU A 353 -4.63 -8.32 14.83
C GLU A 353 -5.61 -9.50 14.77
N ALA A 354 -6.70 -9.41 14.01
CA ALA A 354 -7.64 -10.50 13.82
C ALA A 354 -7.00 -11.70 13.08
N PHE A 355 -6.14 -11.46 12.09
CA PHE A 355 -5.35 -12.52 11.44
C PHE A 355 -4.33 -13.16 12.40
N ALA A 356 -3.68 -12.36 13.24
CA ALA A 356 -2.71 -12.86 14.22
C ALA A 356 -3.34 -13.75 15.30
N GLN A 357 -4.66 -13.68 15.50
CA GLN A 357 -5.41 -14.55 16.41
C GLN A 357 -5.78 -15.91 15.81
N LEU A 358 -5.52 -16.15 14.52
CA LEU A 358 -5.71 -17.46 13.91
C LEU A 358 -4.82 -18.51 14.59
N PRO A 359 -5.28 -19.77 14.70
CA PRO A 359 -4.43 -20.87 15.20
C PRO A 359 -3.11 -20.99 14.44
N ASP A 360 -2.05 -21.38 15.14
CA ASP A 360 -0.71 -21.57 14.58
C ASP A 360 -0.73 -22.36 13.26
N GLY A 361 -0.08 -21.83 12.22
CA GLY A 361 0.01 -22.44 10.89
C GLY A 361 -1.24 -22.31 10.02
N MET A 362 -2.37 -21.80 10.55
CA MET A 362 -3.59 -21.64 9.76
C MET A 362 -3.44 -20.54 8.71
N LEU A 363 -2.86 -19.38 9.06
CA LEU A 363 -2.61 -18.30 8.11
C LEU A 363 -1.64 -18.76 7.00
N GLU A 364 -0.54 -19.42 7.36
CA GLU A 364 0.41 -20.00 6.40
C GLU A 364 -0.28 -21.00 5.46
N GLY A 365 -1.12 -21.89 6.02
CA GLY A 365 -1.92 -22.84 5.26
C GLY A 365 -2.86 -22.16 4.27
N LEU A 366 -3.57 -21.10 4.68
CA LEU A 366 -4.42 -20.31 3.80
C LEU A 366 -3.60 -19.65 2.70
N MET A 367 -2.54 -18.95 3.09
CA MET A 367 -1.60 -18.24 2.22
C MET A 367 -0.96 -19.16 1.18
N SER A 368 -0.74 -20.44 1.48
CA SER A 368 -0.21 -21.42 0.52
C SER A 368 -1.20 -21.89 -0.55
N SER A 369 -2.48 -21.52 -0.43
CA SER A 369 -3.57 -22.02 -1.28
C SER A 369 -4.46 -20.89 -1.80
N THR A 370 -4.26 -20.50 -3.06
CA THR A 370 -5.11 -19.50 -3.75
C THR A 370 -6.60 -19.84 -3.65
N ILE A 371 -6.97 -21.11 -3.79
CA ILE A 371 -8.38 -21.55 -3.69
C ILE A 371 -8.93 -21.31 -2.27
N SER A 372 -8.12 -21.58 -1.24
CA SER A 372 -8.54 -21.37 0.15
C SER A 372 -8.65 -19.88 0.46
N LEU A 373 -7.71 -19.04 -0.02
CA LEU A 373 -7.82 -17.59 0.08
C LEU A 373 -9.09 -17.08 -0.61
N GLN A 374 -9.34 -17.50 -1.85
CA GLN A 374 -10.54 -17.10 -2.60
C GLN A 374 -11.82 -17.44 -1.84
N ALA A 375 -11.89 -18.64 -1.25
CA ALA A 375 -13.04 -19.05 -0.45
C ALA A 375 -13.24 -18.18 0.79
N VAL A 376 -12.17 -17.97 1.57
CA VAL A 376 -12.21 -17.15 2.80
C VAL A 376 -12.57 -15.71 2.47
N LEU A 377 -11.92 -15.10 1.48
CA LEU A 377 -12.14 -13.70 1.12
C LEU A 377 -13.53 -13.45 0.53
N SER A 378 -14.04 -14.36 -0.32
CA SER A 378 -15.42 -14.28 -0.78
C SER A 378 -16.44 -14.47 0.34
N TYR A 379 -16.08 -15.14 1.44
CA TYR A 379 -16.94 -15.28 2.61
C TYR A 379 -17.04 -13.99 3.43
N HIS A 380 -16.08 -13.07 3.29
CA HIS A 380 -16.09 -11.75 3.94
C HIS A 380 -16.84 -10.67 3.13
N LEU A 381 -17.27 -10.98 1.91
CA LEU A 381 -17.95 -10.04 1.01
C LEU A 381 -19.42 -10.38 0.86
N VAL A 382 -20.27 -9.37 0.96
CA VAL A 382 -21.71 -9.43 0.66
C VAL A 382 -22.03 -8.37 -0.38
N GLU A 383 -22.84 -8.69 -1.40
CA GLU A 383 -23.26 -7.71 -2.40
C GLU A 383 -24.27 -6.71 -1.80
N GLY A 384 -24.04 -5.42 -2.04
CA GLY A 384 -24.89 -4.32 -1.58
C GLY A 384 -24.29 -3.47 -0.45
N TYR A 385 -25.00 -2.41 -0.10
CA TYR A 385 -24.71 -1.52 1.03
C TYR A 385 -25.52 -1.99 2.24
N LEU A 386 -24.90 -2.74 3.16
CA LEU A 386 -25.51 -3.10 4.43
C LEU A 386 -24.87 -2.25 5.52
N LEU A 387 -25.57 -1.24 6.01
CA LEU A 387 -25.14 -0.46 7.17
C LEU A 387 -25.40 -1.23 8.47
N ALA A 388 -24.84 -0.77 9.58
CA ALA A 388 -25.07 -1.37 10.90
C ALA A 388 -26.55 -1.42 11.27
N SER A 389 -27.35 -0.43 10.82
CA SER A 389 -28.80 -0.44 10.99
C SER A 389 -29.46 -1.60 10.26
N ASP A 390 -29.05 -1.87 9.01
CA ASP A 390 -29.60 -2.97 8.21
C ASP A 390 -29.21 -4.32 8.81
N LEU A 391 -27.95 -4.45 9.25
CA LEU A 391 -27.47 -5.63 9.96
C LEU A 391 -28.24 -5.85 11.28
N SER A 392 -28.59 -4.77 11.98
CA SER A 392 -29.37 -4.86 13.22
C SER A 392 -30.80 -5.34 12.97
N ASP A 393 -31.43 -4.91 11.88
CA ASP A 393 -32.75 -5.37 11.46
C ASP A 393 -32.75 -6.85 11.04
N LEU A 394 -31.58 -7.39 10.68
CA LEU A 394 -31.34 -8.78 10.33
C LEU A 394 -30.97 -9.66 11.54
N ASN A 395 -31.14 -9.18 12.78
CA ASN A 395 -30.83 -9.97 13.97
C ASN A 395 -31.54 -11.34 13.97
N GLY A 396 -30.75 -12.42 14.06
CA GLY A 396 -31.19 -13.80 14.01
C GLY A 396 -31.42 -14.35 12.59
N GLN A 397 -31.05 -13.59 11.56
CA GLN A 397 -31.19 -13.97 10.15
C GLN A 397 -29.82 -14.20 9.50
N SER A 398 -29.80 -14.96 8.41
CA SER A 398 -28.59 -15.19 7.63
C SER A 398 -28.56 -14.34 6.35
N ILE A 399 -27.38 -13.81 6.02
CA ILE A 399 -27.10 -13.12 4.76
C ILE A 399 -26.17 -13.97 3.88
N GLN A 400 -26.36 -13.90 2.56
CA GLN A 400 -25.55 -14.64 1.59
C GLN A 400 -24.28 -13.85 1.27
N SER A 401 -23.12 -14.43 1.55
CA SER A 401 -21.82 -13.91 1.09
C SER A 401 -21.56 -14.25 -0.38
N LEU A 402 -20.47 -13.75 -0.96
CA LEU A 402 -20.04 -14.15 -2.31
C LEU A 402 -19.49 -15.58 -2.37
N TYR A 403 -19.17 -16.19 -1.22
CA TYR A 403 -18.83 -17.61 -1.18
C TYR A 403 -20.09 -18.46 -1.44
N SER A 404 -20.02 -19.39 -2.39
CA SER A 404 -21.16 -20.24 -2.77
C SER A 404 -21.70 -21.04 -1.58
N ASN A 405 -22.99 -20.88 -1.26
CA ASN A 405 -23.65 -21.40 -0.06
C ASN A 405 -23.08 -20.88 1.28
N GLY A 406 -22.19 -19.89 1.24
CA GLY A 406 -21.66 -19.21 2.42
C GLY A 406 -22.68 -18.25 3.02
N GLN A 407 -23.39 -18.73 4.03
CA GLN A 407 -24.31 -17.92 4.83
C GLN A 407 -23.58 -17.33 6.05
N LEU A 408 -23.83 -16.06 6.35
CA LEU A 408 -23.36 -15.38 7.56
C LEU A 408 -24.55 -15.15 8.47
N LEU A 409 -24.56 -15.74 9.66
CA LEU A 409 -25.60 -15.48 10.66
C LEU A 409 -25.32 -14.13 11.34
N VAL A 410 -26.26 -13.20 11.26
CA VAL A 410 -26.17 -11.91 11.95
C VAL A 410 -26.90 -11.99 13.28
N THR A 411 -26.23 -11.64 14.37
CA THR A 411 -26.82 -11.57 15.71
C THR A 411 -26.47 -10.24 16.37
N VAL A 412 -27.39 -9.72 17.18
CA VAL A 412 -27.17 -8.50 17.97
C VAL A 412 -27.27 -8.85 19.44
N GLN A 413 -26.19 -8.59 20.16
CA GLN A 413 -26.09 -8.79 21.61
C GLN A 413 -25.41 -7.56 22.22
N ASP A 414 -26.01 -7.02 23.29
CA ASP A 414 -25.47 -5.88 24.04
C ASP A 414 -25.06 -4.70 23.12
N GLU A 415 -25.96 -4.35 22.19
CA GLU A 415 -25.78 -3.30 21.16
C GLU A 415 -24.60 -3.53 20.20
N SER A 416 -23.96 -4.70 20.25
CA SER A 416 -22.89 -5.12 19.35
C SER A 416 -23.41 -6.11 18.30
N ILE A 417 -22.93 -5.97 17.07
CA ILE A 417 -23.24 -6.87 15.95
C ILE A 417 -22.20 -7.98 15.91
N PHE A 418 -22.66 -9.22 15.77
CA PHE A 418 -21.83 -10.41 15.63
C PHE A 418 -22.20 -11.18 14.36
N LEU A 419 -21.17 -11.71 13.71
CA LEU A 419 -21.25 -12.61 12.57
C LEU A 419 -20.89 -14.01 13.03
N ASN A 420 -21.72 -14.99 12.66
CA ASN A 420 -21.59 -16.39 13.06
C ASN A 420 -21.45 -16.57 14.58
N GLU A 421 -22.14 -15.73 15.35
CA GLU A 421 -22.17 -15.69 16.82
C GLU A 421 -20.85 -15.33 17.52
N THR A 422 -19.70 -15.47 16.85
CA THR A 422 -18.38 -15.36 17.48
C THR A 422 -17.57 -14.15 17.06
N VAL A 423 -17.73 -13.67 15.82
CA VAL A 423 -16.91 -12.59 15.26
C VAL A 423 -17.64 -11.26 15.43
N LYS A 424 -17.06 -10.31 16.16
CA LYS A 424 -17.69 -9.03 16.48
C LYS A 424 -17.33 -7.98 15.43
N VAL A 425 -18.31 -7.16 15.06
CA VAL A 425 -18.06 -5.88 14.37
C VAL A 425 -17.56 -4.86 15.40
N THR A 426 -16.30 -4.46 15.27
CA THR A 426 -15.62 -3.54 16.21
C THR A 426 -15.75 -2.08 15.79
N GLN A 427 -15.88 -1.82 14.50
CA GLN A 427 -16.17 -0.51 13.92
C GLN A 427 -17.07 -0.72 12.72
N SER A 428 -18.17 0.03 12.65
CA SER A 428 -19.13 -0.08 11.56
C SER A 428 -19.18 1.16 10.68
N ASP A 429 -19.80 1.00 9.52
CA ASP A 429 -20.23 2.11 8.65
C ASP A 429 -19.09 2.99 8.13
N LEU A 430 -17.95 2.38 7.79
CA LEU A 430 -16.96 3.07 6.96
C LEU A 430 -17.45 3.05 5.51
N THR A 431 -18.20 4.08 5.14
CA THR A 431 -18.77 4.23 3.79
C THR A 431 -17.69 4.56 2.76
N ALA A 432 -17.81 3.94 1.59
CA ALA A 432 -16.95 4.13 0.43
C ALA A 432 -17.80 4.29 -0.84
N ALA A 433 -17.20 4.81 -1.91
CA ALA A 433 -17.87 5.04 -3.19
C ALA A 433 -18.50 3.78 -3.80
N ASN A 434 -17.91 2.62 -3.54
CA ASN A 434 -18.35 1.32 -4.02
C ASN A 434 -18.72 0.35 -2.89
N GLY A 435 -19.09 0.85 -1.70
CA GLY A 435 -19.59 -0.03 -0.65
C GLY A 435 -19.47 0.47 0.78
N VAL A 436 -19.41 -0.48 1.72
CA VAL A 436 -19.26 -0.23 3.15
C VAL A 436 -18.26 -1.21 3.73
N ILE A 437 -17.39 -0.74 4.63
CA ILE A 437 -16.51 -1.59 5.42
C ILE A 437 -17.04 -1.66 6.85
N HIS A 438 -17.12 -2.88 7.38
CA HIS A 438 -17.29 -3.16 8.81
C HIS A 438 -16.05 -3.87 9.30
N ILE A 439 -15.32 -3.27 10.23
CA ILE A 439 -14.12 -3.88 10.82
C ILE A 439 -14.54 -4.96 11.79
N ILE A 440 -13.90 -6.12 11.70
CA ILE A 440 -14.18 -7.28 12.55
C ILE A 440 -12.95 -7.74 13.33
N ASP A 441 -13.17 -8.37 14.50
CA ASP A 441 -12.11 -8.88 15.39
C ASP A 441 -11.67 -10.33 15.12
N GLY A 442 -12.24 -10.98 14.11
CA GLY A 442 -11.90 -12.35 13.74
C GLY A 442 -12.02 -12.58 12.24
N VAL A 443 -11.33 -13.61 11.75
CA VAL A 443 -11.42 -14.02 10.34
C VAL A 443 -12.60 -14.96 10.17
N LEU A 444 -13.52 -14.63 9.25
CA LEU A 444 -14.63 -15.48 8.88
C LEU A 444 -14.12 -16.64 8.02
N ILE A 445 -14.24 -17.86 8.55
CA ILE A 445 -13.82 -19.07 7.86
C ILE A 445 -15.07 -19.85 7.45
N PRO A 446 -15.29 -20.10 6.14
CA PRO A 446 -16.42 -20.92 5.71
C PRO A 446 -16.23 -22.37 6.17
N GLU A 447 -17.33 -23.03 6.57
CA GLU A 447 -17.30 -24.47 6.77
C GLU A 447 -16.89 -25.16 5.46
N ARG A 448 -16.02 -26.19 5.54
CA ARG A 448 -15.66 -26.95 4.34
C ARG A 448 -16.94 -27.58 3.75
N PRO A 449 -17.14 -27.51 2.43
CA PRO A 449 -18.27 -28.15 1.77
C PRO A 449 -18.27 -29.67 1.91
#